data_AF-A0A124HJC5-F1
#
_entry.id   AF-A0A124HJC5-F1
#
_cell.length_a   1.000
_cell.length_b   1.000
_cell.length_c   1.000
_cell.angle_alpha   90.00
_cell.angle_beta   90.00
_cell.angle_gamma   90.00
#
_symmetry.space_group_name_H-M   'P 1'
#
loop_
_entity.id
_entity.type
_entity.pdbx_description
1 polymer ?
#
loop_
_entity_poly.entity_id
_entity_poly.type
_entity_poly.pdbx_seq_one_letter_code
_entity_poly.pdbx_strand_id
1 'polypeptide(L)'
;MSDGIDIDHLQVGQSVAAMQEQTRAIERTMSELESNIGTVVGAWTGADSDVYYQRVLPTWHTEVGNLSLILERFFTTLNDVSDNYKKVVQTNAQGFMDIRM
;
A
#
# COMPACT_ATOMS: atom_id res chain seq x y z
N MET A 1 34.68 2.36 2.07
CA MET A 1 33.75 1.32 1.60
C MET A 1 32.41 1.67 2.20
N SER A 2 31.53 2.32 1.44
CA SER A 2 30.16 2.61 1.89
C SER A 2 29.29 1.48 1.39
N ASP A 3 29.22 0.41 2.17
CA ASP A 3 28.26 -0.69 1.96
C ASP A 3 26.98 -0.35 2.75
N GLY A 4 26.36 0.76 2.37
CA GLY A 4 25.12 1.24 2.93
C GLY A 4 24.19 1.55 1.78
N ILE A 5 23.02 0.91 1.75
CA ILE A 5 21.97 1.25 0.79
C ILE A 5 21.58 2.70 1.08
N ASP A 6 21.97 3.61 0.19
CA ASP A 6 21.66 5.04 0.29
C ASP A 6 20.21 5.25 -0.15
N ILE A 7 19.29 4.90 0.75
CA ILE A 7 17.86 5.10 0.53
C ILE A 7 17.57 6.58 0.78
N ASP A 8 17.33 7.34 -0.29
CA ASP A 8 16.80 8.70 -0.17
C ASP A 8 15.39 8.63 0.45
N HIS A 9 15.33 8.91 1.75
CA HIS A 9 14.11 8.84 2.55
C HIS A 9 12.99 9.75 2.01
N LEU A 10 13.34 10.84 1.30
CA LEU A 10 12.35 11.71 0.67
C LEU A 10 11.69 11.00 -0.52
N GLN A 11 12.49 10.32 -1.34
CA GLN A 11 12.01 9.57 -2.49
C GLN A 11 11.15 8.37 -2.07
N VAL A 12 11.51 7.71 -0.97
CA VAL A 12 10.70 6.63 -0.39
C VAL A 12 9.37 7.15 0.14
N GLY A 13 9.37 8.24 0.92
CA GLY A 13 8.14 8.84 1.44
C GLY A 13 7.18 9.27 0.32
N GLN A 14 7.69 9.87 -0.75
CA GLN A 14 6.91 10.25 -1.93
C GLN A 14 6.33 9.03 -2.66
N SER A 15 7.14 7.97 -2.83
CA SER A 15 6.70 6.74 -3.50
C SER A 15 5.56 6.07 -2.73
N VAL A 16 5.63 6.07 -1.39
CA VAL A 16 4.56 5.48 -0.58
C VAL A 16 3.28 6.30 -0.58
N ALA A 17 3.38 7.63 -0.50
CA ALA A 17 2.21 8.50 -0.63
C ALA A 17 1.51 8.28 -1.99
N ALA A 18 2.29 8.18 -3.07
CA ALA A 18 1.75 7.89 -4.40
C ALA A 18 1.08 6.51 -4.47
N MET A 19 1.65 5.48 -3.84
CA MET A 19 1.05 4.15 -3.78
C MET A 19 -0.27 4.15 -3.00
N GLN A 20 -0.37 4.88 -1.88
CA GLN A 20 -1.63 5.04 -1.14
C GLN A 20 -2.70 5.75 -1.97
N GLU A 21 -2.31 6.80 -2.69
CA GLU A 21 -3.22 7.52 -3.59
C GLU A 21 -3.76 6.61 -4.70
N GLN A 22 -2.88 5.83 -5.33
CA GLN A 22 -3.26 4.85 -6.34
C GLN A 22 -4.17 3.75 -5.78
N THR A 23 -3.93 3.28 -4.56
CA THR A 23 -4.81 2.31 -3.89
C THR A 23 -6.22 2.84 -3.75
N ARG A 24 -6.35 4.07 -3.23
CA ARG A 24 -7.65 4.73 -3.08
C ARG A 24 -8.31 5.02 -4.43
N ALA A 25 -7.52 5.21 -5.48
CA ALA A 25 -8.05 5.36 -6.83
C ALA A 25 -8.62 4.02 -7.34
N ILE A 26 -7.91 2.91 -7.13
CA ILE A 26 -8.39 1.55 -7.47
C ILE A 26 -9.68 1.23 -6.74
N GLU A 27 -9.75 1.49 -5.42
CA GLU A 27 -10.97 1.29 -4.62
C GLU A 27 -12.17 2.09 -5.17
N ARG A 28 -11.94 3.36 -5.54
CA ARG A 28 -12.97 4.22 -6.15
C ARG A 28 -13.43 3.69 -7.51
N THR A 29 -12.50 3.35 -8.39
CA THR A 29 -12.82 2.76 -9.69
C THR A 29 -13.60 1.46 -9.53
N MET A 30 -13.30 0.66 -8.50
CA MET A 30 -14.04 -0.56 -8.24
C MET A 30 -15.47 -0.29 -7.77
N SER A 31 -15.66 0.67 -6.87
CA SER A 31 -17.00 1.11 -6.44
C SER A 31 -17.82 1.68 -7.61
N GLU A 32 -17.18 2.42 -8.51
CA GLU A 32 -17.82 2.93 -9.74
C GLU A 32 -18.19 1.79 -10.70
N LEU A 33 -17.29 0.83 -10.91
CA LEU A 33 -17.56 -0.37 -11.72
C LEU A 33 -18.73 -1.17 -11.15
N GLU A 34 -18.79 -1.36 -9.84
CA GLU A 34 -19.90 -2.07 -9.18
C GLU A 34 -21.23 -1.35 -9.33
N SER A 35 -21.24 -0.02 -9.18
CA SER A 35 -22.43 0.79 -9.39
C SER A 35 -22.92 0.67 -10.85
N ASN A 36 -22.01 0.77 -11.81
CA ASN A 36 -22.32 0.65 -13.23
C ASN A 36 -22.81 -0.76 -13.59
N ILE A 37 -22.12 -1.80 -13.11
CA ILE A 37 -22.46 -3.20 -13.35
C ILE A 37 -23.75 -3.60 -12.63
N GLY A 38 -24.06 -3.01 -11.47
CA GLY A 38 -25.27 -3.31 -10.71
C GLY A 38 -26.56 -3.14 -11.53
N THR A 39 -26.61 -2.13 -12.41
CA THR A 39 -27.74 -1.94 -13.33
C THR A 39 -27.82 -3.01 -14.43
N VAL A 40 -26.67 -3.52 -14.88
CA VAL A 40 -26.57 -4.54 -15.93
C VAL A 40 -26.88 -5.92 -15.36
N VAL A 41 -26.33 -6.27 -14.20
CA VAL A 41 -26.55 -7.55 -13.53
C VAL A 41 -27.98 -7.68 -13.01
N GLY A 42 -28.62 -6.56 -12.62
CA GLY A 42 -30.03 -6.57 -12.27
C GLY A 42 -30.95 -7.00 -13.43
N ALA A 43 -30.49 -6.88 -14.68
CA ALA A 43 -31.18 -7.40 -15.86
C ALA A 43 -30.82 -8.85 -16.21
N TRP A 44 -29.79 -9.42 -15.58
CA TRP A 44 -29.40 -10.82 -15.77
C TRP A 44 -30.36 -11.72 -14.99
N THR A 45 -30.82 -12.79 -15.64
CA THR A 45 -31.68 -13.79 -15.02
C THR A 45 -30.99 -15.15 -15.04
N GLY A 46 -31.23 -15.95 -14.00
CA GLY A 46 -30.68 -17.30 -13.90
C GLY A 46 -29.20 -17.33 -13.45
N ALA A 47 -28.53 -18.41 -13.79
CA ALA A 47 -27.25 -18.81 -13.19
C ALA A 47 -26.11 -17.80 -13.32
N ASP A 48 -26.12 -16.95 -14.35
CA ASP A 48 -25.06 -15.95 -14.57
C ASP A 48 -25.11 -14.81 -13.54
N SER A 49 -26.32 -14.42 -13.12
CA SER A 49 -26.50 -13.45 -12.03
C SER A 49 -25.98 -14.01 -10.71
N ASP A 50 -26.28 -15.28 -10.43
CA ASP A 50 -25.80 -15.99 -9.24
C ASP A 50 -24.26 -16.08 -9.23
N VAL A 51 -23.64 -16.40 -10.36
CA VAL A 51 -22.17 -16.44 -10.48
C VAL A 51 -21.54 -15.08 -10.18
N TYR A 52 -22.14 -13.99 -10.69
CA TYR A 52 -21.63 -12.66 -10.40
C TYR A 52 -21.66 -12.35 -8.90
N TYR A 53 -22.83 -12.47 -8.27
CA TYR A 53 -23.00 -12.09 -6.86
C TYR A 53 -22.28 -13.04 -5.89
N GLN A 54 -22.23 -14.34 -6.19
CA GLN A 54 -21.66 -15.33 -5.27
C GLN A 54 -20.16 -15.53 -5.44
N ARG A 55 -19.59 -15.20 -6.62
CA ARG A 55 -18.17 -15.44 -6.91
C ARG A 55 -17.44 -14.18 -7.34
N VAL A 56 -17.88 -13.53 -8.41
CA VAL A 56 -17.10 -12.45 -9.04
C VAL A 56 -16.96 -11.25 -8.10
N LEU A 57 -18.09 -10.72 -7.62
CA LEU A 57 -18.12 -9.56 -6.72
C LEU A 57 -17.29 -9.78 -5.44
N PRO A 58 -17.50 -10.85 -4.65
CA PRO A 58 -16.72 -11.07 -3.44
C PRO A 58 -15.23 -11.36 -3.70
N THR A 59 -14.89 -12.01 -4.82
CA THR A 59 -13.48 -12.22 -5.20
C THR A 59 -12.81 -10.87 -5.45
N TRP A 60 -13.45 -10.00 -6.21
CA TRP A 60 -12.92 -8.66 -6.49
C TRP A 60 -12.76 -7.81 -5.23
N HIS A 61 -13.75 -7.79 -4.33
CA HIS A 61 -13.63 -7.12 -3.03
C HIS A 61 -12.44 -7.64 -2.23
N THR A 62 -12.27 -8.96 -2.21
CA THR A 62 -11.18 -9.61 -1.49
C THR A 62 -9.82 -9.21 -2.06
N GLU A 63 -9.64 -9.24 -3.38
CA GLU A 63 -8.36 -8.91 -3.99
C GLU A 63 -8.00 -7.43 -3.85
N VAL A 64 -8.99 -6.53 -3.97
CA VAL A 64 -8.76 -5.10 -3.71
C VAL A 64 -8.39 -4.87 -2.25
N GLY A 65 -9.10 -5.51 -1.30
CA GLY A 65 -8.75 -5.43 0.12
C GLY A 65 -7.34 -5.97 0.42
N ASN A 66 -6.94 -7.06 -0.22
CA ASN A 66 -5.59 -7.63 -0.10
C ASN A 66 -4.52 -6.65 -0.61
N LEU A 67 -4.77 -5.98 -1.74
CA LEU A 67 -3.87 -4.95 -2.27
C LEU A 67 -3.70 -3.80 -1.28
N SER A 68 -4.80 -3.30 -0.70
CA SER A 68 -4.73 -2.24 0.32
C SER A 68 -3.91 -2.67 1.54
N LEU A 69 -4.09 -3.90 2.02
CA LEU A 69 -3.32 -4.44 3.15
C LEU A 69 -1.83 -4.59 2.84
N ILE A 70 -1.47 -5.06 1.64
CA ILE A 70 -0.07 -5.20 1.22
C ILE A 70 0.60 -3.83 1.21
N LEU A 71 -0.07 -2.82 0.65
CA LEU A 71 0.48 -1.48 0.53
C LEU A 71 0.63 -0.79 1.89
N GLU A 72 -0.30 -1.01 2.82
CA GLU A 72 -0.16 -0.59 4.21
C GLU A 72 1.07 -1.22 4.88
N ARG A 73 1.28 -2.53 4.71
CA ARG A 73 2.46 -3.22 5.25
C ARG A 73 3.77 -2.70 4.68
N PHE A 74 3.81 -2.39 3.39
CA PHE A 74 4.97 -1.75 2.77
C PHE A 74 5.25 -0.37 3.38
N PHE A 75 4.21 0.43 3.62
CA PHE A 75 4.36 1.72 4.31
C PHE A 75 4.95 1.58 5.71
N THR A 76 4.39 0.69 6.54
CA THR A 76 4.91 0.45 7.89
C THR A 76 6.37 0.02 7.85
N THR A 77 6.71 -0.93 6.98
CA THR A 77 8.09 -1.43 6.85
C THR A 77 9.06 -0.32 6.45
N LEU A 78 8.69 0.55 5.50
CA LEU A 78 9.55 1.62 5.04
C LEU A 78 9.75 2.71 6.10
N ASN A 79 8.72 3.01 6.90
CA ASN A 79 8.85 3.90 8.05
C ASN A 79 9.75 3.30 9.13
N ASP A 80 9.57 2.02 9.46
CA ASP A 80 10.39 1.32 10.45
C ASP A 80 11.87 1.30 10.04
N VAL A 81 12.16 1.06 8.76
CA VAL A 81 13.52 1.13 8.21
C VAL A 81 14.09 2.54 8.32
N SER A 82 13.29 3.56 7.98
CA SER A 82 13.68 4.97 8.08
C SER A 82 14.01 5.38 9.52
N ASP A 83 13.17 5.00 10.49
CA ASP A 83 13.36 5.36 11.89
C ASP A 83 14.52 4.61 12.53
N ASN A 84 14.70 3.32 12.19
CA ASN A 84 15.88 2.56 12.59
C ASN A 84 17.17 3.20 12.07
N TYR A 85 17.19 3.62 10.80
CA TYR A 85 18.37 4.27 10.23
C TYR A 85 18.69 5.61 10.92
N LYS A 86 17.69 6.48 11.12
CA LYS A 86 17.87 7.74 11.87
C LYS A 86 18.44 7.50 13.26
N LYS A 87 17.93 6.50 13.98
CA LYS A 87 18.40 6.13 15.32
C LYS A 87 19.85 5.67 15.31
N VAL A 88 20.23 4.85 14.32
CA VAL A 88 21.62 4.40 14.15
C VAL A 88 22.53 5.59 13.87
N VAL A 89 22.15 6.50 12.96
CA VAL A 89 22.94 7.69 12.64
C VAL A 89 23.10 8.61 13.85
N GLN A 90 22.02 8.86 14.61
CA GLN A 90 22.08 9.65 15.84
C GLN A 90 22.98 9.02 16.90
N THR A 91 22.88 7.70 17.08
CA THR A 91 23.72 6.95 18.04
C THR A 91 25.20 7.03 17.65
N ASN A 92 25.51 6.84 16.36
CA ASN A 92 26.87 6.96 15.87
C ASN A 92 27.41 8.39 16.04
N ALA A 93 26.62 9.41 15.70
CA ALA A 93 27.00 10.81 15.86
C ALA A 93 27.30 11.16 17.33
N GLN A 94 26.50 10.65 18.28
CA GLN A 94 26.76 10.82 19.71
C GLN A 94 28.05 10.11 20.14
N GLY A 95 28.26 8.87 19.71
CA GLY A 95 29.50 8.14 20.02
C GLY A 95 30.76 8.83 19.49
N PHE A 96 30.70 9.47 18.32
CA PHE A 96 31.81 10.27 17.80
C PHE A 96 32.06 11.57 18.57
N MET A 97 31.03 12.19 19.16
CA MET A 97 31.18 13.35 20.04
C MET A 97 31.84 12.97 21.36
N ASP A 98 31.47 11.81 21.92
CA ASP A 98 32.03 11.29 23.17
C ASP A 98 33.51 10.88 23.04
N ILE A 99 33.94 10.44 21.85
CA ILE A 99 35.37 10.10 21.57
C ILE A 99 36.22 11.36 21.34
N ARG A 100 35.62 12.49 20.96
CA ARG A 100 36.32 13.75 20.68
C ARG A 100 36.44 14.68 21.90
N MET A 101 35.81 14.34 23.03
CA MET A 101 36.02 14.98 24.34
C MET A 101 37.03 14.19 25.17
#